data_AF-A0A7S2JGA1-F1
#
_entry.id   AF-A0A7S2JGA1-F1
#
_cell.length_a   1.000
_cell.length_b   1.000
_cell.length_c   1.000
_cell.angle_alpha   90.00
_cell.angle_beta   90.00
_cell.angle_gamma   90.00
#
_symmetry.space_group_name_H-M   'P 1'
#
loop_
_entity.id
_entity.type
_entity.pdbx_description
1 polymer ?
#
loop_
_entity_poly.entity_id
_entity_poly.type
_entity_poly.pdbx_seq_one_letter_code
_entity_poly.pdbx_strand_id
1 'polypeptide(L)'
;MTDAPVPPLDASSLLSTLSPTLSITTLPQPVVADRLIPTAKRRILCYGDSLTAGYITESPYTRKYAPWAPVLAEAVGVPCDAVGASGWTTRDMVKHSDGGNRDACGEYRKGLCACLAERAYSTVIIMGGTNDLGTSSADEISSRLLTLHGQCHAAGCRTVALTIPQGRQIGPWTGVT
;
A
#
# COMPACT_ATOMS: atom_id res chain seq x y z
N MET A 1 72.77 -25.37 -25.16
CA MET A 1 72.16 -24.17 -25.78
C MET A 1 71.59 -23.36 -24.64
N THR A 2 72.19 -22.20 -24.43
CA THR A 2 71.94 -21.22 -23.38
C THR A 2 70.65 -20.47 -23.69
N ASP A 3 69.74 -20.38 -22.72
CA ASP A 3 68.69 -19.35 -22.74
C ASP A 3 68.79 -18.53 -21.46
N ALA A 4 69.01 -17.23 -21.64
CA ALA A 4 69.33 -16.27 -20.59
C ALA A 4 68.04 -15.76 -19.91
N PRO A 5 68.12 -15.31 -18.65
CA PRO A 5 66.94 -14.88 -17.89
C PRO A 5 66.43 -13.51 -18.34
N VAL A 6 65.11 -13.40 -18.51
CA VAL A 6 64.38 -12.15 -18.80
C VAL A 6 64.34 -11.28 -17.53
N PRO A 7 64.73 -9.99 -17.61
CA PRO A 7 64.69 -9.07 -16.47
C PRO A 7 63.26 -8.62 -16.11
N PRO A 8 63.00 -8.23 -14.85
CA PRO A 8 61.68 -7.84 -14.38
C PRO A 8 61.26 -6.49 -14.96
N LEU A 9 60.02 -6.42 -15.46
CA LEU A 9 59.40 -5.18 -15.96
C LEU A 9 59.00 -4.28 -14.78
N ASP A 10 59.59 -3.09 -14.79
CA ASP A 10 59.39 -1.98 -13.87
C ASP A 10 57.95 -1.43 -13.93
N ALA A 11 57.29 -1.42 -12.76
CA ALA A 11 55.86 -1.14 -12.58
C ALA A 11 55.51 0.37 -12.57
N SER A 12 56.33 1.22 -13.17
CA SER A 12 56.20 2.68 -12.98
C SER A 12 55.96 3.50 -14.26
N SER A 13 55.58 2.88 -15.39
CA SER A 13 55.43 3.57 -16.69
C SER A 13 54.04 3.55 -17.35
N LEU A 14 52.98 3.14 -16.67
CA LEU A 14 51.60 3.14 -17.22
C LEU A 14 50.62 4.04 -16.47
N LEU A 15 51.11 5.19 -15.97
CA LEU A 15 50.27 6.27 -15.45
C LEU A 15 50.38 7.51 -16.34
N SER A 16 49.89 7.40 -17.57
CA SER A 16 49.53 8.57 -18.38
C SER A 16 48.74 8.12 -19.59
N THR A 17 47.43 7.95 -19.41
CA THR A 17 46.37 8.37 -20.32
C THR A 17 45.10 7.62 -19.96
N LEU A 18 44.00 8.37 -19.90
CA LEU A 18 42.59 7.99 -19.79
C LEU A 18 41.93 8.59 -18.55
N SER A 19 41.67 9.89 -18.66
CA SER A 19 40.57 10.55 -17.97
C SER A 19 39.34 10.46 -18.87
N PRO A 20 38.27 9.76 -18.49
CA PRO A 20 36.95 9.99 -19.04
C PRO A 20 36.21 10.93 -18.10
N THR A 21 36.06 12.19 -18.53
CA THR A 21 35.08 13.11 -17.99
C THR A 21 33.69 12.50 -18.23
N LEU A 22 33.12 11.85 -17.22
CA LEU A 22 31.73 11.42 -17.25
C LEU A 22 30.85 12.66 -17.09
N SER A 23 30.47 13.26 -18.22
CA SER A 23 29.33 14.17 -18.26
C SER A 23 28.08 13.38 -17.88
N ILE A 24 27.59 13.58 -16.65
CA ILE A 24 26.26 13.15 -16.24
C ILE A 24 25.27 13.93 -17.11
N THR A 25 24.82 13.30 -18.19
CA THR A 25 23.62 13.74 -18.90
C THR A 25 22.46 13.52 -17.94
N THR A 26 22.03 14.59 -17.27
CA THR A 26 20.83 14.63 -16.44
C THR A 26 19.67 14.09 -17.26
N LEU A 27 19.20 12.88 -16.93
CA LEU A 27 17.95 12.37 -17.46
C LEU A 27 16.86 13.41 -17.17
N PRO A 28 15.98 13.75 -18.12
CA PRO A 28 14.87 14.63 -17.84
C PRO A 28 14.04 14.00 -16.71
N GLN A 29 14.03 14.67 -15.56
CA GLN A 29 13.12 14.37 -14.46
C GLN A 29 11.73 14.25 -15.06
N PRO A 30 10.93 13.21 -14.75
CA PRO A 30 9.55 13.18 -15.17
C PRO A 30 8.89 14.43 -14.60
N VAL A 31 8.53 15.36 -15.48
CA VAL A 31 7.75 16.53 -15.13
C VAL A 31 6.40 15.96 -14.73
N VAL A 32 6.24 15.69 -13.43
CA VAL A 32 4.93 15.41 -12.84
C VAL A 32 4.18 16.70 -13.07
N ALA A 33 3.41 16.74 -14.17
CA ALA A 33 2.54 17.86 -14.46
C ALA A 33 1.71 18.06 -13.21
N ASP A 34 2.00 19.15 -12.50
CA ASP A 34 1.25 19.59 -11.34
C ASP A 34 -0.10 20.01 -11.92
N ARG A 35 -0.95 19.00 -12.17
CA ARG A 35 -2.36 19.21 -12.38
C ARG A 35 -2.80 19.79 -11.05
N LEU A 36 -2.83 21.11 -11.01
CA LEU A 36 -3.52 21.93 -10.03
C LEU A 36 -4.97 21.45 -10.05
N ILE A 37 -5.22 20.36 -9.33
CA ILE A 37 -6.55 19.97 -8.90
C ILE A 37 -7.03 21.20 -8.14
N PRO A 38 -8.15 21.81 -8.56
CA PRO A 38 -8.72 22.96 -7.88
C PRO A 38 -8.68 22.73 -6.37
N THR A 39 -8.47 23.78 -5.60
CA THR A 39 -8.37 23.82 -4.13
C THR A 39 -9.66 23.37 -3.41
N ALA A 40 -10.51 22.57 -4.06
CA ALA A 40 -11.45 21.69 -3.40
C ALA A 40 -10.69 20.91 -2.33
N LYS A 41 -11.15 21.02 -1.07
CA LYS A 41 -10.52 20.45 0.12
C LYS A 41 -10.12 18.99 -0.17
N ARG A 42 -8.81 18.75 -0.35
CA ARG A 42 -8.27 17.41 -0.53
C ARG A 42 -8.64 16.60 0.73
N ARG A 43 -9.08 15.37 0.51
CA ARG A 43 -9.45 14.44 1.57
C ARG A 43 -9.06 13.03 1.15
N ILE A 44 -8.66 12.24 2.13
CA ILE A 44 -8.20 10.85 1.93
C ILE A 44 -9.18 9.91 2.61
N LEU A 45 -9.54 8.82 1.94
CA LEU A 45 -10.24 7.69 2.55
C LEU A 45 -9.22 6.57 2.81
N CYS A 46 -9.12 6.12 4.05
CA CYS A 46 -8.38 4.93 4.45
C CYS A 46 -9.39 3.79 4.56
N TYR A 47 -9.33 2.83 3.64
CA TYR A 47 -10.31 1.75 3.51
C TYR A 47 -9.64 0.39 3.73
N GLY A 48 -10.23 -0.47 4.56
CA GLY A 48 -9.63 -1.76 4.86
C GLY A 48 -10.38 -2.65 5.83
N ASP A 49 -9.63 -3.51 6.52
CA ASP A 49 -10.13 -4.45 7.51
C ASP A 49 -9.96 -3.96 8.96
N SER A 50 -9.83 -4.86 9.93
CA SER A 50 -9.57 -4.59 11.35
C SER A 50 -8.33 -3.71 11.57
N LEU A 51 -7.29 -3.84 10.76
CA LEU A 51 -6.07 -3.02 10.90
C LEU A 51 -6.34 -1.56 10.54
N THR A 52 -7.22 -1.32 9.57
CA THR A 52 -7.69 0.04 9.24
C THR A 52 -8.68 0.56 10.26
N ALA A 53 -9.53 -0.31 10.80
CA ALA A 53 -10.46 0.04 11.87
C ALA A 53 -9.73 0.49 13.13
N GLY A 54 -8.51 -0.02 13.35
CA GLY A 54 -7.76 0.18 14.58
C GLY A 54 -8.18 -0.79 15.66
N TYR A 55 -8.46 -2.04 15.27
CA TYR A 55 -8.83 -3.09 16.21
C TYR A 55 -7.70 -3.33 17.21
N ILE A 56 -8.02 -3.26 18.49
CA ILE A 56 -7.15 -3.56 19.62
C ILE A 56 -7.75 -4.70 20.44
N THR A 57 -6.97 -5.31 21.34
CA THR A 57 -7.42 -6.44 22.17
C THR A 57 -8.72 -6.16 22.93
N GLU A 58 -8.94 -4.92 23.33
CA GLU A 58 -10.14 -4.50 24.07
C GLU A 58 -11.36 -4.21 23.17
N SER A 59 -11.19 -4.12 21.84
CA SER A 59 -12.26 -3.70 20.92
C SER A 59 -13.53 -4.54 21.00
N PRO A 60 -13.50 -5.88 21.10
CA PRO A 60 -14.72 -6.70 21.19
C PRO A 60 -15.59 -6.38 22.40
N TYR A 61 -14.98 -5.96 23.51
CA TYR A 61 -15.65 -5.72 24.78
C TYR A 61 -16.02 -4.25 24.95
N THR A 62 -15.17 -3.35 24.48
CA THR A 62 -15.29 -1.90 24.74
C THR A 62 -15.84 -1.11 23.57
N ARG A 63 -15.85 -1.69 22.36
CA ARG A 63 -16.15 -0.99 21.11
C ARG A 63 -15.22 0.20 20.84
N LYS A 64 -14.06 0.24 21.49
CA LYS A 64 -13.02 1.23 21.26
C LYS A 64 -12.07 0.75 20.18
N TYR A 65 -11.64 1.68 19.33
CA TYR A 65 -10.72 1.46 18.23
C TYR A 65 -9.69 2.57 18.16
N ALA A 66 -8.52 2.26 17.59
CA ALA A 66 -7.39 3.17 17.41
C ALA A 66 -6.95 3.21 15.92
N PRO A 67 -7.78 3.75 15.02
CA PRO A 67 -7.45 3.78 13.59
C PRO A 67 -6.20 4.64 13.35
N TRP A 68 -5.43 4.30 12.32
CA TRP A 68 -4.20 5.04 11.99
C TRP A 68 -4.46 6.32 11.16
N ALA A 69 -5.65 6.49 10.59
CA ALA A 69 -5.98 7.64 9.74
C ALA A 69 -5.80 9.03 10.41
N PRO A 70 -6.08 9.24 11.71
CA PRO A 70 -5.79 10.51 12.39
C PRO A 70 -4.30 10.85 12.39
N VAL A 71 -3.43 9.86 12.63
CA VAL A 71 -1.98 10.04 12.61
C VAL A 71 -1.49 10.36 11.19
N LEU A 72 -2.06 9.69 10.18
CA LEU A 72 -1.78 10.04 8.78
C LEU A 72 -2.21 11.50 8.50
N ALA A 73 -3.42 11.90 8.93
CA ALA A 73 -3.95 13.23 8.67
C ALA A 73 -3.06 14.33 9.23
N GLU A 74 -2.53 14.13 10.45
CA GLU A 74 -1.54 15.02 11.06
C GLU A 74 -0.25 15.07 10.23
N ALA A 75 0.29 13.91 9.86
CA ALA A 75 1.55 13.81 9.12
C ALA A 75 1.50 14.46 7.72
N VAL A 76 0.36 14.38 7.02
CA VAL A 76 0.23 14.92 5.66
C VAL A 76 -0.49 16.27 5.58
N GLY A 77 -1.05 16.77 6.70
CA GLY A 77 -1.83 18.01 6.71
C GLY A 77 -3.12 17.96 5.89
N VAL A 78 -3.67 16.77 5.65
CA VAL A 78 -4.88 16.53 4.84
C VAL A 78 -5.86 15.69 5.65
N PRO A 79 -7.16 16.07 5.73
CA PRO A 79 -8.15 15.27 6.43
C PRO A 79 -8.23 13.84 5.91
N CYS A 80 -8.16 12.87 6.81
CA CYS A 80 -8.28 11.45 6.50
C CYS A 80 -9.47 10.84 7.25
N ASP A 81 -10.34 10.14 6.52
CA ASP A 81 -11.42 9.34 7.10
C ASP A 81 -11.00 7.86 7.13
N ALA A 82 -11.39 7.11 8.17
CA ALA A 82 -11.13 5.68 8.28
C ALA A 82 -12.43 4.87 8.17
N VAL A 83 -12.42 3.86 7.30
CA VAL A 83 -13.47 2.84 7.22
C VAL A 83 -12.80 1.49 7.16
N GLY A 84 -12.67 0.85 8.32
CA GLY A 84 -12.13 -0.50 8.44
C GLY A 84 -13.21 -1.48 8.91
N ALA A 85 -13.22 -2.68 8.33
CA ALA A 85 -14.17 -3.72 8.67
C ALA A 85 -13.49 -4.98 9.24
N SER A 86 -13.65 -5.21 10.54
CA SER A 86 -12.99 -6.31 11.22
C SER A 86 -13.36 -7.67 10.63
N GLY A 87 -12.35 -8.46 10.25
CA GLY A 87 -12.54 -9.80 9.69
C GLY A 87 -13.01 -9.86 8.24
N TRP A 88 -13.21 -8.72 7.56
CA TRP A 88 -13.53 -8.75 6.12
C TRP A 88 -12.33 -9.20 5.30
N THR A 89 -12.58 -10.14 4.39
CA THR A 89 -11.65 -10.50 3.31
C THR A 89 -11.75 -9.49 2.15
N THR A 90 -10.80 -9.50 1.22
CA THR A 90 -10.92 -8.72 -0.03
C THR A 90 -12.18 -9.08 -0.81
N ARG A 91 -12.63 -10.34 -0.73
CA ARG A 91 -13.91 -10.79 -1.31
C ARG A 91 -15.09 -10.09 -0.66
N ASP A 92 -15.10 -9.95 0.66
CA ASP A 92 -16.19 -9.28 1.39
C ASP A 92 -16.20 -7.78 1.11
N MET A 93 -15.04 -7.16 0.98
CA MET A 93 -14.91 -5.75 0.61
C MET A 93 -15.53 -5.46 -0.77
N VAL A 94 -15.29 -6.34 -1.75
CA VAL A 94 -15.91 -6.24 -3.09
C VAL A 94 -17.41 -6.55 -3.00
N LYS A 95 -17.79 -7.65 -2.35
CA LYS A 95 -19.20 -8.09 -2.25
C LYS A 95 -20.10 -7.03 -1.64
N HIS A 96 -19.61 -6.28 -0.67
CA HIS A 96 -20.40 -5.29 0.08
C HIS A 96 -20.04 -3.85 -0.30
N SER A 97 -19.41 -3.61 -1.46
CA SER A 97 -18.92 -2.28 -1.86
C SER A 97 -20.03 -1.22 -1.94
N ASP A 98 -21.24 -1.60 -2.33
CA ASP A 98 -22.30 -0.62 -2.66
C ASP A 98 -23.08 -0.11 -1.46
N GLY A 99 -23.21 -0.91 -0.40
CA GLY A 99 -23.98 -0.54 0.80
C GLY A 99 -23.16 -0.64 2.08
N GLY A 100 -22.40 -1.73 2.22
CA GLY A 100 -21.79 -2.15 3.47
C GLY A 100 -22.47 -3.38 4.07
N ASN A 101 -21.92 -3.86 5.19
CA ASN A 101 -22.48 -4.97 5.95
C ASN A 101 -21.92 -4.94 7.39
N ARG A 102 -22.39 -5.84 8.26
CA ARG A 102 -21.77 -6.07 9.56
C ARG A 102 -20.42 -6.76 9.40
N ASP A 103 -19.46 -6.32 10.19
CA ASP A 103 -18.14 -6.95 10.33
C ASP A 103 -18.18 -8.10 11.34
N ALA A 104 -17.04 -8.77 11.56
CA ALA A 104 -16.93 -9.88 12.51
C ALA A 104 -17.15 -9.45 13.97
N CYS A 105 -17.07 -8.15 14.28
CA CYS A 105 -17.42 -7.60 15.59
C CYS A 105 -18.91 -7.25 15.67
N GLY A 106 -19.68 -7.44 14.60
CA GLY A 106 -21.09 -7.10 14.49
C GLY A 106 -21.37 -5.62 14.22
N GLU A 107 -20.35 -4.81 13.91
CA GLU A 107 -20.52 -3.39 13.60
C GLU A 107 -20.82 -3.19 12.13
N TYR A 108 -21.77 -2.31 11.83
CA TYR A 108 -22.03 -1.94 10.44
C TYR A 108 -20.86 -1.11 9.89
N ARG A 109 -20.34 -1.55 8.74
CA ARG A 109 -19.26 -0.88 8.02
C ARG A 109 -19.73 -0.55 6.63
N LYS A 110 -19.54 0.71 6.22
CA LYS A 110 -19.93 1.18 4.90
C LYS A 110 -19.07 0.51 3.82
N GLY A 111 -19.71 0.21 2.69
CA GLY A 111 -19.03 -0.24 1.49
C GLY A 111 -18.22 0.87 0.84
N LEU A 112 -17.21 0.50 0.06
CA LEU A 112 -16.34 1.46 -0.63
C LEU A 112 -17.12 2.45 -1.52
N CYS A 113 -17.98 1.95 -2.41
CA CYS A 113 -18.80 2.79 -3.28
C CYS A 113 -19.76 3.69 -2.48
N ALA A 114 -20.33 3.19 -1.39
CA ALA A 114 -21.17 4.00 -0.50
C ALA A 114 -20.38 5.18 0.09
N CYS A 115 -19.15 4.96 0.55
CA CYS A 115 -18.27 6.02 1.03
C CYS A 115 -17.98 7.05 -0.06
N LEU A 116 -17.66 6.59 -1.27
CA LEU A 116 -17.33 7.45 -2.42
C LEU A 116 -18.54 8.28 -2.88
N ALA A 117 -19.76 7.76 -2.75
CA ALA A 117 -20.98 8.48 -3.09
C ALA A 117 -21.35 9.54 -2.04
N GLU A 118 -21.08 9.29 -0.76
CA GLU A 118 -21.42 10.18 0.34
C GLU A 118 -20.49 11.40 0.44
N ARG A 119 -19.22 11.24 0.06
CA ARG A 119 -18.22 12.29 0.20
C ARG A 119 -17.20 12.27 -0.92
N ALA A 120 -16.80 13.45 -1.38
CA ALA A 120 -15.71 13.60 -2.34
C ALA A 120 -14.35 13.31 -1.68
N TYR A 121 -13.67 12.29 -2.19
CA TYR A 121 -12.28 11.96 -1.85
C TYR A 121 -11.36 12.25 -3.02
N SER A 122 -10.14 12.68 -2.72
CA SER A 122 -9.10 12.89 -3.74
C SER A 122 -8.21 11.66 -3.91
N THR A 123 -8.08 10.87 -2.84
CA THR A 123 -7.23 9.68 -2.77
C THR A 123 -7.88 8.64 -1.88
N VAL A 124 -7.81 7.38 -2.26
CA VAL A 124 -8.20 6.24 -1.42
C VAL A 124 -6.97 5.36 -1.18
N ILE A 125 -6.66 5.11 0.08
CA ILE A 125 -5.65 4.14 0.50
C ILE A 125 -6.38 2.85 0.84
N ILE A 126 -6.07 1.77 0.14
CA ILE A 126 -6.70 0.47 0.32
C ILE A 126 -5.69 -0.46 0.98
N MET A 127 -6.05 -0.99 2.16
CA MET A 127 -5.29 -2.02 2.86
C MET A 127 -6.20 -3.21 3.14
N GLY A 128 -5.89 -4.36 2.53
CA GLY A 128 -6.65 -5.59 2.69
C GLY A 128 -5.83 -6.81 2.33
N GLY A 129 -6.37 -7.99 2.62
CA GLY A 129 -5.70 -9.27 2.40
C GLY A 129 -5.31 -10.00 3.69
N THR A 130 -5.38 -9.36 4.86
CA THR A 130 -5.00 -9.99 6.14
C THR A 130 -5.83 -11.23 6.41
N ASN A 131 -7.15 -11.13 6.22
CA ASN A 131 -8.11 -12.21 6.49
C ASN A 131 -8.19 -13.24 5.36
N ASP A 132 -7.60 -12.93 4.20
CA ASP A 132 -7.53 -13.82 3.05
C ASP A 132 -6.36 -14.81 3.18
N LEU A 133 -5.36 -14.51 4.02
CA LEU A 133 -4.18 -15.36 4.24
C LEU A 133 -4.59 -16.77 4.68
N GLY A 134 -4.08 -17.77 3.97
CA GLY A 134 -4.38 -19.19 4.22
C GLY A 134 -5.68 -19.70 3.60
N THR A 135 -6.50 -18.82 2.98
CA THR A 135 -7.77 -19.22 2.36
C THR A 135 -7.90 -18.83 0.88
N SER A 136 -7.16 -17.81 0.43
CA SER A 136 -7.13 -17.37 -0.97
C SER A 136 -5.70 -17.33 -1.51
N SER A 137 -5.56 -17.52 -2.82
CA SER A 137 -4.30 -17.32 -3.53
C SER A 137 -3.93 -15.84 -3.65
N ALA A 138 -2.65 -15.55 -3.89
CA ALA A 138 -2.17 -14.18 -4.11
C ALA A 138 -2.85 -13.52 -5.32
N ASP A 139 -3.13 -14.29 -6.38
CA ASP A 139 -3.79 -13.79 -7.59
C ASP A 139 -5.26 -13.42 -7.33
N GLU A 140 -5.97 -14.23 -6.53
CA GLU A 140 -7.33 -13.91 -6.12
C GLU A 140 -7.40 -12.64 -5.30
N ILE A 141 -6.52 -12.51 -4.30
CA ILE A 141 -6.41 -11.31 -3.46
C ILE A 141 -6.11 -10.09 -4.34
N SER A 142 -5.13 -10.20 -5.23
CA SER A 142 -4.72 -9.11 -6.12
C SER A 142 -5.83 -8.70 -7.09
N SER A 143 -6.56 -9.65 -7.69
CA SER A 143 -7.67 -9.33 -8.61
C SER A 143 -8.84 -8.62 -7.91
N ARG A 144 -9.13 -8.98 -6.66
CA ARG A 144 -10.16 -8.32 -5.84
C ARG A 144 -9.72 -6.92 -5.44
N LEU A 145 -8.46 -6.74 -5.03
CA LEU A 145 -7.90 -5.42 -4.80
C LEU A 145 -7.96 -4.56 -6.07
N LEU A 146 -7.57 -5.09 -7.23
CA LEU A 146 -7.68 -4.40 -8.52
C LEU A 146 -9.12 -3.94 -8.81
N THR A 147 -10.12 -4.76 -8.47
CA THR A 147 -11.54 -4.39 -8.59
C THR A 147 -11.87 -3.18 -7.72
N LEU A 148 -11.46 -3.18 -6.44
CA LEU A 148 -11.68 -2.05 -5.53
C LEU A 148 -10.97 -0.77 -6.03
N HIS A 149 -9.73 -0.89 -6.51
CA HIS A 149 -9.00 0.22 -7.12
C HIS A 149 -9.75 0.77 -8.35
N GLY A 150 -10.31 -0.11 -9.18
CA GLY A 150 -11.14 0.26 -10.33
C GLY A 150 -12.39 1.06 -9.93
N GLN A 151 -13.07 0.65 -8.85
CA GLN A 151 -14.23 1.39 -8.31
C GLN A 151 -13.85 2.81 -7.88
N CYS A 152 -12.70 2.99 -7.21
CA CYS A 152 -12.19 4.32 -6.85
C CYS A 152 -11.86 5.17 -8.07
N HIS A 153 -11.21 4.58 -9.09
CA HIS A 153 -10.87 5.29 -10.32
C HIS A 153 -12.12 5.73 -11.09
N ALA A 154 -13.15 4.89 -11.14
CA ALA A 154 -14.45 5.24 -11.72
C ALA A 154 -15.12 6.43 -10.98
N ALA A 155 -14.87 6.56 -9.67
CA ALA A 155 -15.30 7.71 -8.86
C ALA A 155 -14.37 8.94 -8.96
N GLY A 156 -13.33 8.90 -9.83
CA GLY A 156 -12.40 10.01 -10.04
C GLY A 156 -11.31 10.15 -8.96
N CYS A 157 -11.17 9.18 -8.05
CA CYS A 157 -10.14 9.19 -7.02
C CYS A 157 -8.81 8.66 -7.56
N ARG A 158 -7.68 9.13 -7.01
CA ARG A 158 -6.41 8.38 -7.08
C ARG A 158 -6.41 7.28 -6.04
N THR A 159 -5.58 6.25 -6.22
CA THR A 159 -5.47 5.18 -5.24
C THR A 159 -4.05 4.87 -4.84
N VAL A 160 -3.89 4.38 -3.61
CA VAL A 160 -2.64 3.85 -3.07
C VAL A 160 -2.94 2.45 -2.55
N ALA A 161 -2.20 1.46 -3.06
CA ALA A 161 -2.22 0.12 -2.48
C ALA A 161 -1.29 0.10 -1.27
N LEU A 162 -1.82 -0.27 -0.11
CA LEU A 162 -1.06 -0.44 1.12
C LEU A 162 -1.07 -1.92 1.50
N THR A 163 0.11 -2.54 1.57
CA THR A 163 0.24 -3.92 2.01
C THR A 163 0.01 -4.05 3.51
N ILE A 164 -0.41 -5.22 3.95
CA ILE A 164 -0.54 -5.55 5.36
C ILE A 164 0.85 -5.59 6.03
N PRO A 165 0.97 -5.24 7.31
CA PRO A 165 2.21 -5.38 8.06
C PRO A 165 2.61 -6.85 8.18
N GLN A 166 3.90 -7.12 8.38
CA GLN A 166 4.35 -8.47 8.72
C GLN A 166 3.73 -8.90 10.05
N GLY A 167 2.93 -9.95 10.00
CA GLY A 167 2.32 -10.57 11.18
C GLY A 167 3.15 -11.75 11.67
N ARG A 168 3.16 -11.96 12.99
CA ARG A 168 3.66 -13.21 13.58
C ARG A 168 2.49 -14.19 13.68
N GLN A 169 2.63 -15.39 13.12
CA GLN A 169 1.68 -16.46 13.40
C GLN A 169 1.79 -16.85 14.87
N ILE A 170 0.69 -16.77 15.61
CA ILE A 170 0.57 -17.24 17.00
C ILE A 170 -0.39 -18.43 16.99
N GLY A 171 0.17 -19.64 17.01
CA GLY A 171 -0.60 -20.90 17.04
C GLY A 171 -0.07 -21.96 16.06
N PRO A 172 -0.33 -23.26 16.33
CA PRO A 172 0.12 -24.34 15.45
C PRO A 172 -0.51 -24.21 14.05
N TRP A 173 0.29 -24.43 13.01
CA TRP A 173 -0.21 -24.53 11.63
C TRP A 173 -1.03 -25.83 11.52
N THR A 174 -2.35 -25.72 11.39
CA THR A 174 -3.25 -26.89 11.27
C THR A 174 -3.51 -27.25 9.82
N GLY A 175 -2.52 -27.05 8.93
CA GLY A 175 -2.68 -27.24 7.49
C GLY A 175 -3.31 -28.59 7.17
N VAL A 176 -4.52 -28.54 6.64
CA VAL A 176 -5.13 -29.70 5.99
C VAL A 176 -4.48 -29.77 4.61
N THR A 177 -3.62 -30.76 4.44
CA THR A 177 -3.03 -31.19 3.17
C THR A 177 -4.08 -31.74 2.22
#